data_AF-A0A1S2VA55-F1
#
_entry.id   AF-A0A1S2VA55-F1
#
_cell.length_a   1.000
_cell.length_b   1.000
_cell.length_c   1.000
_cell.angle_alpha   90.00
_cell.angle_beta   90.00
_cell.angle_gamma   90.00
#
_symmetry.space_group_name_H-M   'P 1'
#
loop_
_entity.id
_entity.type
_entity.pdbx_description
1 polymer ?
#
loop_
_entity_poly.entity_id
_entity_poly.type
_entity_poly.pdbx_seq_one_letter_code
_entity_poly.pdbx_strand_id
1 'polypeptide(L)'
;MNKCKDYEFEVIRLVFEDVISIRFVEEENVSSLLVNAALIKKVNGVIIVDFFPLFYGENDLRENVESDFMIKCRGIHYDEVNKEV
;
A
#
# COMPACT_ATOMS: atom_id res chain seq x y z
N MET A 1 -6.24 -5.24 -12.90
CA MET A 1 -5.80 -4.98 -14.29
C MET A 1 -7.00 -4.43 -15.07
N ASN A 2 -7.05 -3.10 -15.29
CA ASN A 2 -8.15 -2.41 -15.97
C ASN A 2 -8.05 -2.63 -17.48
N LYS A 3 -8.72 -3.67 -18.01
CA LYS A 3 -8.72 -4.04 -19.44
C LYS A 3 -9.38 -3.03 -20.39
N CYS A 4 -9.74 -1.83 -19.92
CA CYS A 4 -10.49 -0.84 -20.70
C CYS A 4 -9.84 0.57 -20.75
N LYS A 5 -8.68 0.78 -20.12
CA LYS A 5 -7.93 2.05 -20.11
C LYS A 5 -6.42 1.79 -20.18
N ASP A 6 -5.99 1.04 -21.19
CA ASP A 6 -4.60 0.63 -21.32
C ASP A 6 -3.68 1.88 -21.35
N TYR A 7 -2.78 1.97 -20.35
CA TYR A 7 -1.70 2.98 -20.19
C TYR A 7 -2.04 4.34 -19.56
N GLU A 8 -3.26 4.58 -19.05
CA GLU A 8 -3.53 5.83 -18.32
C GLU A 8 -3.11 5.73 -16.85
N PHE A 9 -2.34 6.73 -16.39
CA PHE A 9 -2.00 6.88 -14.98
C PHE A 9 -3.14 7.58 -14.25
N GLU A 10 -3.69 6.91 -13.24
CA GLU A 10 -4.67 7.49 -12.33
C GLU A 10 -3.97 7.93 -11.04
N VAL A 11 -4.30 9.13 -10.56
CA VAL A 11 -3.85 9.59 -9.24
C VAL A 11 -4.95 9.24 -8.26
N ILE A 12 -4.65 8.34 -7.33
CA ILE A 12 -5.53 8.00 -6.23
C ILE A 12 -4.97 8.54 -4.92
N ARG A 13 -5.86 8.92 -4.01
CA ARG A 13 -5.53 9.19 -2.61
C ARG A 13 -6.02 8.02 -1.79
N LEU A 14 -5.12 7.34 -1.08
CA LEU A 14 -5.48 6.37 -0.07
C LEU A 14 -5.65 7.08 1.27
N VAL A 15 -6.78 6.86 1.92
CA VAL A 15 -7.11 7.45 3.23
C VAL A 15 -7.25 6.32 4.23
N PHE A 16 -6.50 6.44 5.33
CA PHE A 16 -6.47 5.48 6.42
C PHE A 16 -7.15 6.08 7.64
N GLU A 17 -8.15 5.40 8.17
CA GLU A 17 -8.96 5.83 9.31
C GLU A 17 -8.64 5.02 10.55
N ASP A 18 -8.71 5.66 11.73
CA ASP A 18 -8.35 5.06 13.01
C ASP A 18 -6.99 4.35 12.95
N VAL A 19 -5.97 5.10 12.52
CA VAL A 19 -4.61 4.61 12.39
C VAL A 19 -4.09 4.14 13.75
N ILE A 20 -3.63 2.90 13.79
CA ILE A 20 -3.05 2.23 14.97
C ILE A 20 -1.54 2.42 14.97
N SER A 21 -0.88 2.23 13.82
CA SER A 21 0.57 2.43 13.68
C SER A 21 0.95 2.74 12.24
N ILE A 22 2.00 3.54 12.06
CA ILE A 22 2.67 3.79 10.79
C ILE A 22 4.16 3.55 10.99
N ARG A 23 4.77 2.79 10.08
CA ARG A 23 6.22 2.67 9.91
C ARG A 23 6.54 3.20 8.52
N PHE A 24 7.42 4.18 8.44
CA PHE A 24 7.95 4.73 7.20
C PHE A 24 9.44 5.03 7.41
N VAL A 25 10.30 4.23 6.80
CA VAL A 25 11.76 4.27 6.95
C VAL A 25 12.36 4.51 5.56
N GLU A 26 13.20 5.54 5.44
CA GLU A 26 13.96 5.82 4.22
C GLU A 26 15.42 5.42 4.45
N GLU A 27 15.75 4.14 4.26
CA GLU A 27 17.10 3.62 4.52
C GLU A 27 18.03 3.61 3.29
N GLU A 28 17.52 3.77 2.06
CA GLU A 28 18.27 3.57 0.83
C GLU A 28 18.25 4.79 -0.13
N ASN A 29 19.30 4.95 -0.95
CA ASN A 29 19.38 5.95 -2.04
C ASN A 29 18.41 5.66 -3.21
N VAL A 30 17.46 4.74 -3.02
CA VAL A 30 16.45 4.35 -4.00
C VAL A 30 15.09 4.75 -3.42
N SER A 31 14.25 5.41 -4.21
CA SER A 31 12.99 5.97 -3.74
C SER A 31 12.09 4.90 -3.12
N SER A 32 11.90 4.96 -1.80
CA SER A 32 10.90 4.22 -1.00
C SER A 32 9.45 4.51 -1.41
N LEU A 33 9.24 5.26 -2.50
CA LEU A 33 7.93 5.62 -3.04
C LEU A 33 7.59 4.86 -4.33
N LEU A 34 8.51 4.03 -4.87
CA LEU A 34 8.22 3.12 -5.98
C LEU A 34 7.62 1.81 -5.44
N VAL A 35 6.31 1.84 -5.20
CA VAL A 35 5.53 0.67 -4.75
C VAL A 35 5.12 -0.18 -5.95
N ASN A 36 5.67 -1.38 -6.05
CA ASN A 36 5.30 -2.35 -7.10
C ASN A 36 4.29 -3.41 -6.65
N ALA A 37 4.13 -3.59 -5.34
CA ALA A 37 3.17 -4.48 -4.74
C ALA A 37 2.77 -3.96 -3.36
N ALA A 38 1.57 -4.31 -2.91
CA ALA A 38 1.16 -4.08 -1.54
C ALA A 38 0.38 -5.30 -1.05
N LEU A 39 0.68 -5.76 0.17
CA LEU A 39 -0.12 -6.75 0.87
C LEU A 39 -1.19 -6.00 1.68
N ILE A 40 -2.45 -6.35 1.47
CA ILE A 40 -3.57 -5.87 2.26
C ILE A 40 -4.17 -7.07 2.99
N LYS A 41 -4.19 -7.03 4.32
CA LYS A 41 -4.72 -8.11 5.16
C LYS A 41 -5.62 -7.55 6.25
N LYS A 42 -6.70 -8.25 6.57
CA LYS A 42 -7.56 -7.93 7.72
C LYS A 42 -7.47 -9.01 8.78
N VAL A 43 -7.09 -8.65 10.01
CA VAL A 43 -6.97 -9.57 11.15
C VAL A 43 -7.60 -8.92 12.38
N ASN A 44 -8.58 -9.60 12.99
CA ASN A 44 -9.22 -9.13 14.23
C ASN A 44 -9.73 -7.67 14.17
N GLY A 45 -10.26 -7.25 13.02
CA GLY A 45 -10.75 -5.89 12.81
C GLY A 45 -9.68 -4.84 12.49
N VAL A 46 -8.39 -5.23 12.46
CA VAL A 46 -7.28 -4.39 12.03
C VAL A 46 -6.95 -4.67 10.57
N ILE A 47 -6.85 -3.62 9.77
CA ILE A 47 -6.35 -3.66 8.41
C ILE A 47 -4.86 -3.36 8.45
N ILE A 48 -4.06 -4.25 7.89
CA ILE A 48 -2.61 -4.13 7.74
C ILE A 48 -2.36 -3.93 6.24
N VAL A 49 -1.68 -2.83 5.92
CA VAL A 49 -1.19 -2.54 4.57
C VAL A 49 0.32 -2.47 4.63
N ASP A 50 0.97 -3.41 3.96
CA ASP A 50 2.42 -3.50 3.83
C ASP A 50 2.77 -3.21 2.37
N PHE A 51 3.47 -2.10 2.13
CA PHE A 51 3.86 -1.64 0.80
C PHE A 51 5.16 -2.28 0.31
N PHE A 52 5.86 -3.02 1.17
CA PHE A 52 7.06 -3.80 0.83
C PHE A 52 6.98 -5.21 1.43
N PRO A 53 5.96 -6.00 1.03
CA PRO A 53 5.77 -7.35 1.57
C PRO A 53 6.85 -8.32 1.10
N LEU A 54 7.03 -9.42 1.83
CA LEU A 54 7.91 -10.51 1.41
C LEU A 54 7.22 -11.38 0.34
N PHE A 55 7.95 -11.68 -0.74
CA PHE A 55 7.52 -12.58 -1.81
C PHE A 55 8.01 -14.00 -1.53
N TYR A 56 7.08 -14.95 -1.40
CA TYR A 56 7.36 -16.37 -1.25
C TYR A 56 6.86 -17.16 -2.48
N GLY A 57 7.55 -16.99 -3.61
CA GLY A 57 7.11 -17.55 -4.90
C GLY A 57 6.10 -16.65 -5.61
N GLU A 58 5.40 -17.17 -6.62
CA GLU A 58 4.62 -16.35 -7.56
C GLU A 58 3.36 -15.72 -6.95
N ASN A 59 2.78 -16.29 -5.90
CA ASN A 59 1.45 -15.89 -5.38
C ASN A 59 1.34 -15.80 -3.85
N ASP A 60 2.44 -15.94 -3.10
CA ASP A 60 2.41 -15.83 -1.63
C ASP A 60 3.10 -14.53 -1.19
N LEU A 61 2.28 -13.62 -0.64
CA LEU A 61 2.73 -12.38 -0.01
C LEU A 61 2.56 -12.48 1.49
N ARG A 62 3.62 -12.18 2.24
CA ARG A 62 3.59 -12.18 3.70
C ARG A 62 3.99 -10.82 4.26
N GLU A 63 3.45 -10.52 5.45
CA GLU A 63 3.81 -9.33 6.21
C GLU A 63 5.32 -9.37 6.49
N ASN A 64 6.01 -8.33 6.05
CA ASN A 64 7.39 -8.09 6.40
C ASN A 64 7.40 -7.31 7.72
N VAL A 65 7.76 -7.95 8.84
CA VAL A 65 7.82 -7.28 10.15
C VAL A 65 8.80 -6.10 10.14
N GLU A 66 9.81 -6.18 9.28
CA GLU A 66 10.79 -5.13 9.03
C GLU A 66 10.48 -4.30 7.78
N SER A 67 9.22 -4.28 7.34
CA SER A 67 8.82 -3.44 6.21
C SER A 67 9.15 -1.98 6.46
N ASP A 68 9.82 -1.38 5.49
CA ASP A 68 10.13 0.05 5.51
C ASP A 68 8.87 0.90 5.41
N PHE A 69 7.77 0.36 4.87
CA PHE A 69 6.52 1.09 4.77
C PHE A 69 5.30 0.21 5.08
N MET A 70 4.75 0.40 6.27
CA MET A 70 3.58 -0.33 6.75
C MET A 70 2.61 0.57 7.52
N ILE A 71 1.32 0.38 7.29
CA ILE A 71 0.24 1.06 8.00
C ILE A 71 -0.72 0.03 8.60
N LYS A 72 -1.09 0.21 9.87
CA LYS A 72 -2.15 -0.53 10.55
C LYS A 72 -3.27 0.43 10.92
N CYS A 73 -4.51 0.11 10.58
CA CYS A 73 -5.68 0.99 10.73
C CYS A 73 -6.96 0.18 10.93
N ARG A 74 -8.12 0.82 11.14
CA ARG A 74 -9.43 0.12 11.17
C ARG A 74 -10.30 0.40 9.95
N GLY A 75 -10.03 1.48 9.22
CA GLY A 75 -10.68 1.81 7.95
C GLY A 75 -9.67 2.20 6.88
N ILE A 76 -9.98 1.85 5.64
CA ILE A 76 -9.25 2.32 4.45
C ILE A 76 -10.25 2.59 3.34
N HIS A 77 -10.12 3.74 2.69
CA HIS A 77 -10.84 4.07 1.46
C HIS A 77 -9.91 4.76 0.47
N TYR A 78 -10.36 4.91 -0.76
CA TYR A 78 -9.63 5.64 -1.79
C TYR A 78 -10.53 6.68 -2.45
N ASP A 79 -9.93 7.81 -2.79
CA ASP A 79 -10.54 8.84 -3.61
C ASP A 79 -9.78 8.97 -4.93
N GLU A 80 -10.51 9.13 -6.02
CA GLU A 80 -9.91 9.56 -7.29
C GLU A 80 -9.56 11.05 -7.19
N VAL A 81 -8.28 11.37 -7.39
CA VAL A 81 -7.84 12.76 -7.46
C VAL A 81 -8.01 13.20 -8.90
N ASN A 82 -9.16 13.80 -9.21
CA ASN A 82 -9.34 14.50 -10.48
C ASN A 82 -8.30 15.60 -10.57
N LYS A 83 -7.40 15.51 -11.56
CA LYS A 83 -6.49 16.61 -11.89
C LYS A 83 -7.36 17.78 -12.35
N GLU A 84 -7.60 18.77 -11.50
CA GLU A 84 -7.92 20.10 -12.00
C GLU A 84 -6.69 20.58 -12.79
N VAL A 85 -6.85 20.71 -14.10
CA VAL A 85 -5.84 21.22 -15.04
C VAL A 85 -5.80 22.73 -14.96
#